data_AF-A0A8C5QW81-F1
#
_entry.id   AF-A0A8C5QW81-F1
#
_cell.length_a   1.000
_cell.length_b   1.000
_cell.length_c   1.000
_cell.angle_alpha   90.00
_cell.angle_beta   90.00
_cell.angle_gamma   90.00
#
_symmetry.space_group_name_H-M   'P 1'
#
loop_
_entity.id
_entity.type
_entity.pdbx_description
1 polymer ?
#
loop_
_entity_poly.entity_id
_entity_poly.type
_entity_poly.pdbx_seq_one_letter_code
_entity_poly.pdbx_strand_id
1 'polypeptide(L)'
;MQRHIFTVTLCYCFAAKPRLVEPVTMTLLENSQIHISLCLERFYPKDIEIKWYMEGSQNGISSPSTQKPTERNDQTFNVTSDFSVSGSFFAKPHNKVLVEWKHESLDAPGCRSWSWRDFPWRPVMEDIIIPKLEAGKEAALSCKISGYFPDSLFVQWIKKEKGNESEIKLPTREYAIPCVKSNEEKDKTFTRVTRLTFTPHPERDRGAEFICRVTHPTLEEPIEKRTRPLDISSRPVMEDIMIPKLEAGKEVALSCNISGYFPDSLSVQWIKKQKGNESEIKLLTWGYKGRYSKSDEETDKTFSGVARLTFTPCPERDRGAEFICRVTHPTLEEPMEKRMGPLGG
;
A
#
# COMPACT_ATOMS: atom_id res chain seq x y z
N MET A 1 -12.77 -62.49 72.22
CA MET A 1 -12.71 -61.10 71.69
C MET A 1 -11.84 -61.10 70.45
N GLN A 2 -12.45 -61.30 69.28
CA GLN A 2 -11.75 -61.28 67.99
C GLN A 2 -11.75 -59.84 67.49
N ARG A 3 -10.58 -59.20 67.45
CA ARG A 3 -10.42 -57.87 66.85
C ARG A 3 -10.41 -58.04 65.33
N HIS A 4 -11.48 -57.61 64.68
CA HIS A 4 -11.46 -57.39 63.24
C HIS A 4 -10.62 -56.15 62.95
N ILE A 5 -9.46 -56.39 62.33
CA ILE A 5 -8.64 -55.36 61.72
C ILE A 5 -9.37 -54.99 60.42
N PHE A 6 -10.04 -53.83 60.41
CA PHE A 6 -10.49 -53.22 59.18
C PHE A 6 -9.26 -52.71 58.45
N THR A 7 -8.87 -53.39 57.38
CA THR A 7 -7.90 -52.88 56.40
C THR A 7 -8.57 -51.71 55.69
N VAL A 8 -8.23 -50.48 56.09
CA VAL A 8 -8.56 -49.29 55.31
C VAL A 8 -7.65 -49.32 54.09
N THR A 9 -8.14 -49.87 52.98
CA THR A 9 -7.49 -49.71 51.69
C THR A 9 -7.58 -48.24 51.32
N LEU A 10 -6.52 -47.47 51.56
CA LEU A 10 -6.34 -46.17 50.92
C LEU A 10 -6.26 -46.42 49.41
N CYS A 11 -7.40 -46.28 48.74
CA CYS A 11 -7.45 -46.21 47.29
C CYS A 11 -6.82 -44.85 46.92
N TYR A 12 -5.53 -44.84 46.59
CA TYR A 12 -4.93 -43.70 45.92
C TYR A 12 -5.60 -43.57 44.54
N CYS A 13 -6.63 -42.72 44.45
CA CYS A 13 -7.14 -42.29 43.15
C CYS A 13 -6.02 -41.47 42.49
N PHE A 14 -5.28 -42.08 41.57
CA PHE A 14 -4.30 -41.37 40.75
C PHE A 14 -5.04 -40.51 39.73
N ALA A 15 -5.46 -39.32 40.15
CA ALA A 15 -6.09 -38.35 39.26
C ALA A 15 -5.02 -37.58 38.48
N ALA A 16 -5.20 -37.43 37.17
CA ALA A 16 -4.28 -36.70 36.29
C ALA A 16 -4.90 -35.38 35.82
N LYS A 17 -4.14 -34.28 35.94
CA LYS A 17 -4.60 -32.92 35.61
C LYS A 17 -4.69 -32.71 34.09
N PRO A 18 -5.81 -32.18 33.56
CA PRO A 18 -5.91 -31.83 32.15
C PRO A 18 -4.89 -30.76 31.75
N ARG A 19 -4.21 -30.99 30.64
CA ARG A 19 -3.25 -30.06 30.05
C ARG A 19 -3.83 -29.43 28.78
N LEU A 20 -3.97 -28.12 28.77
CA LEU A 20 -4.36 -27.38 27.56
C LEU A 20 -3.26 -27.46 26.50
N VAL A 21 -3.64 -27.83 25.27
CA VAL A 21 -2.77 -27.78 24.09
C VAL A 21 -2.78 -26.37 23.51
N GLU A 22 -1.58 -25.80 23.36
CA GLU A 22 -1.37 -24.48 22.75
C GLU A 22 -0.61 -24.63 21.42
N PRO A 23 -0.87 -23.76 20.41
CA PRO A 23 -1.91 -22.74 20.40
C PRO A 23 -3.31 -23.33 20.20
N VAL A 24 -4.32 -22.72 20.83
CA VAL A 24 -5.73 -23.05 20.56
C VAL A 24 -6.06 -22.80 19.08
N THR A 25 -6.77 -23.74 18.45
CA THR A 25 -7.09 -23.67 17.03
C THR A 25 -8.23 -22.70 16.78
N MET A 26 -8.02 -21.74 15.88
CA MET A 26 -9.03 -20.76 15.47
C MET A 26 -9.17 -20.77 13.95
N THR A 27 -10.41 -20.85 13.47
CA THR A 27 -10.74 -20.87 12.04
C THR A 27 -11.91 -19.95 11.75
N LEU A 28 -11.86 -19.23 10.64
CA LEU A 28 -12.99 -18.46 10.15
C LEU A 28 -13.94 -19.37 9.38
N LEU A 29 -15.23 -19.24 9.66
CA LEU A 29 -16.32 -19.94 8.98
C LEU A 29 -17.11 -18.97 8.09
N GLU A 30 -18.06 -19.52 7.33
CA GLU A 30 -19.03 -18.71 6.60
C GLU A 30 -19.85 -17.81 7.55
N ASN A 31 -20.42 -16.74 7.00
CA ASN A 31 -21.21 -15.74 7.74
C ASN A 31 -20.41 -15.01 8.85
N SER A 32 -19.10 -14.80 8.65
CA SER A 32 -18.22 -14.08 9.57
C SER A 32 -18.19 -14.67 10.98
N GLN A 33 -18.31 -15.99 11.11
CA GLN A 33 -18.17 -16.70 12.39
C GLN A 33 -16.72 -17.12 12.65
N ILE A 34 -16.33 -17.07 13.92
CA ILE A 34 -15.07 -17.60 14.41
C ILE A 34 -15.38 -18.92 15.11
N HIS A 35 -14.70 -19.98 14.69
CA HIS A 35 -14.68 -21.27 15.36
C HIS A 35 -13.42 -21.41 16.19
N ILE A 36 -13.58 -21.70 17.47
CA ILE A 36 -12.51 -21.90 18.45
C ILE A 36 -12.57 -23.36 18.91
N SER A 37 -11.47 -24.08 18.78
CA SER A 37 -11.33 -25.49 19.17
C SER A 37 -10.17 -25.62 20.16
N LEU A 38 -10.49 -25.93 21.42
CA LEU A 38 -9.49 -26.24 22.45
C LEU A 38 -9.36 -27.75 22.65
N CYS A 39 -8.15 -28.21 22.98
CA CYS A 39 -7.89 -29.59 23.34
C CYS A 39 -7.27 -29.66 24.74
N LEU A 40 -7.88 -30.46 25.63
CA LEU A 40 -7.34 -30.81 26.93
C LEU A 40 -6.85 -32.25 26.86
N GLU A 41 -5.59 -32.48 27.23
CA GLU A 41 -4.96 -33.79 27.13
C GLU A 41 -4.54 -34.38 28.46
N ARG A 42 -4.44 -35.71 28.47
CA ARG A 42 -3.82 -36.53 29.52
C ARG A 42 -4.43 -36.34 30.90
N PHE A 43 -5.76 -36.28 30.98
CA PHE A 43 -6.49 -36.24 32.25
C PHE A 43 -7.11 -37.58 32.60
N TYR A 44 -7.34 -37.79 33.90
CA TYR A 44 -8.03 -38.96 34.42
C TYR A 44 -8.66 -38.59 35.77
N PRO A 45 -9.92 -38.96 36.04
CA PRO A 45 -10.83 -39.82 35.28
C PRO A 45 -11.46 -39.14 34.05
N LYS A 46 -12.33 -39.86 33.32
CA LYS A 46 -12.94 -39.39 32.07
C LYS A 46 -13.86 -38.16 32.25
N ASP A 47 -14.46 -38.01 33.42
CA ASP A 47 -15.51 -37.02 33.65
C ASP A 47 -14.91 -35.61 33.78
N ILE A 48 -15.16 -34.77 32.78
CA ILE A 48 -14.72 -33.38 32.72
C ILE A 48 -15.88 -32.49 32.26
N GLU A 49 -16.10 -31.38 32.96
CA GLU A 49 -17.11 -30.39 32.60
C GLU A 49 -16.43 -29.22 31.90
N ILE A 50 -16.88 -28.82 30.72
CA ILE A 50 -16.34 -27.68 29.96
C ILE A 50 -17.48 -26.75 29.57
N LYS A 51 -17.35 -25.46 29.90
CA LYS A 51 -18.36 -24.42 29.64
C LYS A 51 -17.75 -23.20 28.98
N TRP A 52 -18.44 -22.69 27.96
CA TRP A 52 -18.08 -21.47 27.26
C TRP A 52 -19.00 -20.33 27.67
N TYR A 53 -18.43 -19.13 27.78
CA TYR A 53 -19.12 -17.92 28.16
C TYR A 53 -18.72 -16.77 27.25
N MET A 54 -19.68 -15.89 26.97
CA MET A 54 -19.46 -14.63 26.25
C MET A 54 -19.57 -13.48 27.25
N GLU A 55 -18.44 -12.92 27.64
CA GLU A 55 -18.36 -11.78 28.55
C GLU A 55 -18.61 -10.48 27.75
N GLY A 56 -19.63 -9.70 28.17
CA GLY A 56 -20.09 -8.50 27.46
C GLY A 56 -21.49 -8.60 26.83
N SER A 57 -22.14 -9.75 26.95
CA SER A 57 -23.57 -9.96 26.66
C SER A 57 -24.39 -9.87 27.96
N GLN A 58 -25.56 -9.21 27.94
CA GLN A 58 -26.48 -9.16 29.10
C GLN A 58 -27.01 -10.55 29.50
N ASN A 59 -26.89 -11.53 28.62
CA ASN A 59 -27.13 -12.94 28.92
C ASN A 59 -25.80 -13.69 28.83
N GLY A 60 -25.28 -14.13 29.98
CA GLY A 60 -24.15 -15.06 30.08
C GLY A 60 -24.57 -16.43 29.57
N ILE A 61 -24.61 -16.60 28.25
CA ILE A 61 -25.08 -17.83 27.62
C ILE A 61 -24.01 -18.90 27.82
N SER A 62 -24.36 -19.97 28.54
CA SER A 62 -23.65 -21.25 28.52
C SER A 62 -24.10 -22.02 27.28
N SER A 63 -23.34 -21.95 26.18
CA SER A 63 -23.66 -22.72 24.98
C SER A 63 -23.23 -24.18 25.14
N PRO A 64 -23.95 -25.14 24.51
CA PRO A 64 -23.49 -26.52 24.44
C PRO A 64 -22.24 -26.60 23.55
N SER A 65 -21.10 -26.92 24.16
CA SER A 65 -19.92 -27.29 23.38
C SER A 65 -20.04 -28.74 22.92
N THR A 66 -19.58 -29.03 21.71
CA THR A 66 -19.40 -30.42 21.27
C THR A 66 -18.14 -30.95 21.90
N GLN A 67 -18.27 -31.96 22.76
CA GLN A 67 -17.15 -32.64 23.40
C GLN A 67 -16.86 -33.95 22.66
N LYS A 68 -15.59 -34.17 22.30
CA LYS A 68 -15.14 -35.44 21.69
C LYS A 68 -14.07 -36.08 22.58
N PRO A 69 -14.46 -36.89 23.58
CA PRO A 69 -13.51 -37.62 24.41
C PRO A 69 -12.84 -38.76 23.63
N THR A 70 -11.52 -38.88 23.75
CA THR A 70 -10.74 -39.97 23.15
C THR A 70 -9.86 -40.60 24.23
N GLU A 71 -9.87 -41.92 24.33
CA GLU A 71 -9.01 -42.66 25.26
C GLU A 71 -7.63 -42.90 24.65
N ARG A 72 -6.59 -42.79 25.46
CA ARG A 72 -5.19 -43.01 25.06
C ARG A 72 -4.69 -44.35 25.58
N ASN A 73 -3.61 -44.85 24.98
CA ASN A 73 -2.95 -46.10 25.37
C ASN A 73 -2.39 -46.07 26.81
N ASP A 74 -2.21 -44.88 27.42
CA ASP A 74 -1.71 -44.68 28.78
C ASP A 74 -2.83 -44.57 29.84
N GLN A 75 -4.07 -44.98 29.50
CA GLN A 75 -5.26 -44.92 30.35
C GLN A 75 -5.69 -43.50 30.74
N THR A 76 -5.18 -42.48 30.05
CA THR A 76 -5.64 -41.10 30.19
C THR A 76 -6.55 -40.69 29.03
N PHE A 77 -7.28 -39.60 29.21
CA PHE A 77 -8.25 -39.10 28.25
C PHE A 77 -7.78 -37.78 27.62
N ASN A 78 -8.16 -37.59 26.36
CA ASN A 78 -8.13 -36.31 25.67
C ASN A 78 -9.57 -35.88 25.40
N VAL A 79 -9.84 -34.57 25.41
CA VAL A 79 -11.12 -34.02 24.99
C VAL A 79 -10.90 -32.78 24.15
N THR A 80 -11.61 -32.70 23.02
CA THR A 80 -11.72 -31.49 22.22
C THR A 80 -13.08 -30.85 22.46
N SER A 81 -13.09 -29.53 22.65
CA SER A 81 -14.27 -28.72 22.88
C SER A 81 -14.30 -27.58 21.87
N ASP A 82 -15.35 -27.59 21.04
CA ASP A 82 -15.57 -26.64 19.95
C ASP A 82 -16.59 -25.55 20.37
N PHE A 83 -16.37 -24.30 19.94
CA PHE A 83 -17.27 -23.16 20.15
C PHE A 83 -17.27 -22.22 18.94
N SER A 84 -18.44 -21.73 18.54
CA SER A 84 -18.60 -20.80 17.42
C SER A 84 -19.27 -19.51 17.86
N VAL A 85 -18.74 -18.37 17.40
CA VAL A 85 -19.21 -17.04 17.77
C VAL A 85 -19.11 -16.09 16.58
N SER A 86 -20.07 -15.16 16.45
CA SER A 86 -20.00 -14.14 15.40
C SER A 86 -18.79 -13.22 15.62
N GLY A 87 -18.00 -12.95 14.59
CA GLY A 87 -16.89 -12.01 14.68
C GLY A 87 -17.30 -10.59 15.05
N SER A 88 -18.53 -10.19 14.72
CA SER A 88 -19.09 -8.89 15.15
C SER A 88 -19.21 -8.76 16.67
N PHE A 89 -19.22 -9.87 17.42
CA PHE A 89 -19.13 -9.85 18.88
C PHE A 89 -17.85 -9.17 19.33
N PHE A 90 -16.73 -9.40 18.65
CA PHE A 90 -15.43 -8.83 19.01
C PHE A 90 -15.21 -7.40 18.50
N ALA A 91 -16.16 -6.83 17.74
CA ALA A 91 -16.11 -5.42 17.34
C ALA A 91 -16.17 -4.47 18.56
N LYS A 92 -16.70 -4.94 19.69
CA LYS A 92 -16.65 -4.21 20.98
C LYS A 92 -15.35 -4.56 21.70
N PRO A 93 -14.50 -3.58 22.04
CA PRO A 93 -13.17 -3.84 22.61
C PRO A 93 -13.17 -4.62 23.94
N HIS A 94 -14.26 -4.55 24.70
CA HIS A 94 -14.40 -5.20 26.00
C HIS A 94 -14.97 -6.62 25.93
N ASN A 95 -15.46 -7.04 24.76
CA ASN A 95 -16.06 -8.36 24.61
C ASN A 95 -14.99 -9.44 24.59
N LYS A 96 -15.23 -10.50 25.36
CA LYS A 96 -14.32 -11.65 25.46
C LYS A 96 -15.11 -12.95 25.43
N VAL A 97 -14.45 -13.99 24.93
CA VAL A 97 -14.93 -15.37 25.07
C VAL A 97 -14.08 -16.05 26.13
N LEU A 98 -14.74 -16.71 27.08
CA LEU A 98 -14.14 -17.44 28.17
C LEU A 98 -14.50 -18.92 28.03
N VAL A 99 -13.56 -19.79 28.32
CA VAL A 99 -13.85 -21.20 28.58
C VAL A 99 -13.36 -21.57 29.98
N GLU A 100 -14.21 -22.29 30.71
CA GLU A 100 -13.90 -22.87 32.01
C GLU A 100 -14.01 -24.39 31.91
N TRP A 101 -13.09 -25.11 32.53
CA TRP A 101 -13.18 -26.55 32.69
C TRP A 101 -12.98 -26.99 34.14
N LYS A 102 -13.81 -27.93 34.58
CA LYS A 102 -13.77 -28.52 35.93
C LYS A 102 -13.49 -30.00 35.81
N HIS A 103 -12.58 -30.46 36.64
CA HIS A 103 -12.16 -31.86 36.70
C HIS A 103 -11.74 -32.16 38.14
N GLU A 104 -12.01 -33.37 38.65
CA GLU A 104 -11.79 -33.72 40.05
C GLU A 104 -10.33 -33.60 40.50
N SER A 105 -9.39 -33.72 39.56
CA SER A 105 -7.97 -33.58 39.84
C SER A 105 -7.53 -32.13 40.05
N LEU A 106 -8.39 -31.14 39.79
CA LEU A 106 -8.04 -29.72 39.84
C LEU A 106 -8.53 -29.09 41.15
N ASP A 107 -7.64 -28.35 41.81
CA ASP A 107 -7.94 -27.61 43.05
C ASP A 107 -8.89 -26.42 42.79
N ALA A 108 -8.90 -25.90 41.56
CA ALA A 108 -9.79 -24.85 41.07
C ALA A 108 -10.09 -25.07 39.58
N PRO A 109 -11.22 -24.56 39.05
CA PRO A 109 -11.52 -24.66 37.63
C PRO A 109 -10.40 -24.08 36.77
N GLY A 110 -10.00 -24.81 35.72
CA GLY A 110 -9.13 -24.27 34.69
C GLY A 110 -9.88 -23.30 33.81
N CYS A 111 -9.21 -22.26 33.32
CA CYS A 111 -9.88 -21.15 32.65
C CYS A 111 -8.98 -20.51 31.59
N ARG A 112 -9.56 -20.12 30.44
CA ARG A 112 -8.86 -19.42 29.36
C ARG A 112 -9.81 -18.40 28.70
N SER A 113 -9.29 -17.23 28.37
CA SER A 113 -10.07 -16.15 27.74
C SER A 113 -9.42 -15.68 26.45
N TRP A 114 -10.24 -15.26 25.49
CA TRP A 114 -9.81 -14.67 24.22
C TRP A 114 -10.55 -13.37 23.94
N SER A 115 -9.79 -12.42 23.44
CA SER A 115 -10.22 -11.14 22.91
C SER A 115 -9.78 -11.02 21.46
N TRP A 116 -10.16 -9.92 20.81
CA TRP A 116 -9.69 -9.60 19.46
C TRP A 116 -8.15 -9.60 19.33
N ARG A 117 -7.40 -9.32 20.41
CA ARG A 117 -5.93 -9.26 20.42
C ARG A 117 -5.29 -10.63 20.20
N ASP A 118 -6.01 -11.69 20.57
CA ASP A 118 -5.53 -13.07 20.54
C ASP A 118 -5.72 -13.72 19.17
N PHE A 119 -6.39 -13.04 18.23
CA PHE A 119 -6.66 -13.60 16.91
C PHE A 119 -5.44 -13.53 15.98
N PRO A 120 -5.26 -14.54 15.10
CA PRO A 120 -4.11 -14.61 14.20
C PRO A 120 -4.25 -13.73 12.96
N TRP A 121 -5.46 -13.28 12.61
CA TRP A 121 -5.76 -12.56 11.36
C TRP A 121 -5.40 -11.07 11.44
N ARG A 122 -4.11 -10.78 11.34
CA ARG A 122 -3.54 -9.43 11.40
C ARG A 122 -3.40 -8.85 10.00
N PRO A 123 -3.66 -7.54 9.82
CA PRO A 123 -3.47 -6.89 8.52
C PRO A 123 -2.00 -6.93 8.11
N VAL A 124 -1.75 -7.32 6.87
CA VAL A 124 -0.45 -7.25 6.21
C VAL A 124 -0.50 -6.22 5.10
N MET A 125 0.46 -5.30 5.08
CA MET A 125 0.57 -4.24 4.08
C MET A 125 1.60 -4.58 3.01
N GLU A 126 1.18 -4.49 1.75
CA GLU A 126 2.09 -4.45 0.60
C GLU A 126 2.68 -3.03 0.42
N ASP A 127 3.80 -2.94 -0.29
CA ASP A 127 4.43 -1.65 -0.59
C ASP A 127 3.50 -0.73 -1.39
N ILE A 128 3.65 0.58 -1.21
CA ILE A 128 2.84 1.57 -1.93
C ILE A 128 3.27 1.58 -3.40
N ILE A 129 2.33 1.26 -4.29
CA ILE A 129 2.53 1.35 -5.72
C ILE A 129 2.43 2.82 -6.14
N ILE A 130 3.51 3.31 -6.73
CA ILE A 130 3.62 4.68 -7.27
C ILE A 130 3.53 4.58 -8.80
N PRO A 131 2.45 5.08 -9.44
CA PRO A 131 2.38 5.12 -10.89
C PRO A 131 3.37 6.15 -11.46
N LYS A 132 3.47 6.24 -12.80
CA LYS A 132 4.19 7.35 -13.43
C LYS A 132 3.47 8.66 -13.08
N LEU A 133 4.19 9.58 -12.42
CA LEU A 133 3.65 10.88 -12.03
C LEU A 133 4.08 11.94 -13.04
N GLU A 134 3.08 12.54 -13.69
CA GLU A 134 3.23 13.65 -14.62
C GLU A 134 2.48 14.87 -14.08
N ALA A 135 3.14 16.03 -14.05
CA ALA A 135 2.54 17.27 -13.59
C ALA A 135 1.24 17.56 -14.36
N GLY A 136 0.15 17.85 -13.62
CA GLY A 136 -1.15 18.17 -14.21
C GLY A 136 -1.98 16.98 -14.71
N LYS A 137 -1.48 15.73 -14.64
CA LYS A 137 -2.26 14.53 -14.95
C LYS A 137 -2.66 13.80 -13.67
N GLU A 138 -3.95 13.54 -13.49
CA GLU A 138 -4.44 12.80 -12.32
C GLU A 138 -3.76 11.44 -12.18
N ALA A 139 -3.34 11.11 -10.95
CA ALA A 139 -2.71 9.85 -10.62
C ALA A 139 -3.17 9.37 -9.24
N ALA A 140 -3.01 8.07 -8.98
CA ALA A 140 -3.37 7.47 -7.71
C ALA A 140 -2.26 6.56 -7.15
N LEU A 141 -1.79 6.86 -5.93
CA LEU A 141 -1.01 5.89 -5.15
C LEU A 141 -1.94 4.79 -4.66
N SER A 142 -1.47 3.55 -4.58
CA SER A 142 -2.28 2.45 -4.03
C SER A 142 -1.50 1.59 -3.05
N CYS A 143 -2.17 1.19 -1.96
CA CYS A 143 -1.64 0.25 -0.98
C CYS A 143 -2.67 -0.85 -0.76
N LYS A 144 -2.22 -2.10 -0.81
CA LYS A 144 -3.05 -3.28 -0.55
C LYS A 144 -2.80 -3.77 0.87
N ILE A 145 -3.89 -3.96 1.60
CA ILE A 145 -3.92 -4.52 2.95
C ILE A 145 -4.72 -5.82 2.90
N SER A 146 -4.20 -6.91 3.45
CA SER A 146 -4.83 -8.23 3.35
C SER A 146 -4.69 -9.05 4.63
N GLY A 147 -5.45 -10.14 4.74
CA GLY A 147 -5.31 -11.14 5.79
C GLY A 147 -5.89 -10.74 7.15
N TYR A 148 -6.72 -9.68 7.21
CA TYR A 148 -7.25 -9.19 8.48
C TYR A 148 -8.67 -9.63 8.75
N PHE A 149 -8.97 -9.80 10.04
CA PHE A 149 -10.32 -9.98 10.55
C PHE A 149 -10.39 -9.41 11.98
N PRO A 150 -11.44 -8.66 12.37
CA PRO A 150 -12.67 -8.36 11.63
C PRO A 150 -12.49 -7.26 10.58
N ASP A 151 -13.53 -6.98 9.78
CA ASP A 151 -13.59 -5.81 8.87
C ASP A 151 -13.76 -4.50 9.65
N SER A 152 -12.72 -4.12 10.39
CA SER A 152 -12.66 -2.92 11.23
C SER A 152 -11.34 -2.19 11.00
N LEU A 153 -10.94 -2.13 9.73
CA LEU A 153 -9.70 -1.51 9.28
C LEU A 153 -9.86 0.01 9.16
N PHE A 154 -9.03 0.77 9.87
CA PHE A 154 -8.94 2.22 9.69
C PHE A 154 -7.63 2.56 8.96
N VAL A 155 -7.76 3.36 7.90
CA VAL A 155 -6.66 3.71 7.00
C VAL A 155 -6.52 5.22 6.97
N GLN A 156 -5.31 5.71 7.25
CA GLN A 156 -4.95 7.11 7.26
C GLN A 156 -3.79 7.34 6.30
N TRP A 157 -4.01 8.15 5.27
CA TRP A 157 -2.91 8.64 4.44
C TRP A 157 -2.29 9.88 5.05
N ILE A 158 -0.98 10.00 4.98
CA ILE A 158 -0.21 11.10 5.54
C ILE A 158 0.81 11.55 4.51
N LYS A 159 0.97 12.85 4.37
CA LYS A 159 2.03 13.45 3.56
C LYS A 159 3.11 14.03 4.46
N LYS A 160 4.36 13.74 4.14
CA LYS A 160 5.55 14.30 4.78
C LYS A 160 6.34 15.11 3.75
N GLU A 161 6.60 16.37 4.05
CA GLU A 161 7.34 17.25 3.14
C GLU A 161 8.84 17.02 3.22
N LYS A 162 9.55 17.35 2.13
CA LYS A 162 11.00 17.17 2.05
C LYS A 162 11.70 18.02 3.11
N GLY A 163 12.39 17.37 4.04
CA GLY A 163 13.17 18.05 5.09
C GLY A 163 12.34 18.63 6.23
N ASN A 164 11.03 18.34 6.29
CA ASN A 164 10.17 18.69 7.41
C ASN A 164 9.70 17.40 8.11
N GLU A 165 9.65 17.42 9.43
CA GLU A 165 9.12 16.29 10.21
C GLU A 165 7.60 16.33 10.37
N SER A 166 6.96 17.45 10.02
CA SER A 166 5.51 17.63 10.15
C SER A 166 4.72 16.67 9.26
N GLU A 167 3.80 15.93 9.87
CA GLU A 167 2.88 15.01 9.20
C GLU A 167 1.55 15.69 8.89
N ILE A 168 1.20 15.78 7.60
CA ILE A 168 -0.09 16.30 7.14
C ILE A 168 -1.05 15.12 6.92
N LYS A 169 -2.11 15.03 7.72
CA LYS A 169 -3.16 13.99 7.57
C LYS A 169 -4.05 14.31 6.37
N LEU A 170 -4.33 13.30 5.55
CA LEU A 170 -5.17 13.37 4.34
C LEU A 170 -6.54 12.71 4.59
N PRO A 171 -7.61 13.10 3.88
CA PRO A 171 -7.65 13.93 2.67
C PRO A 171 -7.55 15.44 2.96
N THR A 172 -7.08 16.20 1.97
CA THR A 172 -7.24 17.67 1.89
C THR A 172 -7.90 18.01 0.55
N ARG A 173 -8.03 19.30 0.21
CA ARG A 173 -8.64 19.74 -1.06
C ARG A 173 -7.95 19.15 -2.29
N GLU A 174 -6.64 18.90 -2.21
CA GLU A 174 -5.80 18.44 -3.31
C GLU A 174 -5.68 16.91 -3.40
N TYR A 175 -6.01 16.17 -2.32
CA TYR A 175 -5.89 14.72 -2.27
C TYR A 175 -7.18 14.07 -1.81
N ALA A 176 -7.76 13.25 -2.68
CA ALA A 176 -8.96 12.48 -2.42
C ALA A 176 -8.63 11.02 -2.08
N ILE A 177 -9.38 10.44 -1.15
CA ILE A 177 -9.29 9.02 -0.80
C ILE A 177 -10.67 8.40 -1.10
N PRO A 178 -10.84 7.74 -2.26
CA PRO A 178 -12.09 7.09 -2.58
C PRO A 178 -12.49 6.06 -1.52
N CYS A 179 -13.77 6.03 -1.15
CA CYS A 179 -14.28 5.05 -0.20
C CYS A 179 -14.41 3.68 -0.88
N VAL A 180 -13.42 2.81 -0.65
CA VAL A 180 -13.42 1.43 -1.12
C VAL A 180 -13.75 0.51 0.06
N LYS A 181 -14.70 -0.41 -0.13
CA LYS A 181 -15.05 -1.45 0.85
C LYS A 181 -14.02 -2.58 0.82
N SER A 182 -13.93 -3.33 1.92
CA SER A 182 -13.15 -4.56 1.97
C SER A 182 -13.83 -5.67 1.15
N ASN A 183 -13.03 -6.56 0.57
CA ASN A 183 -13.47 -7.78 -0.09
C ASN A 183 -13.16 -8.97 0.81
N GLU A 184 -14.10 -9.91 0.93
CA GLU A 184 -13.88 -11.19 1.62
C GLU A 184 -13.15 -12.16 0.69
N GLU A 185 -12.09 -12.79 1.19
CA GLU A 185 -11.27 -13.76 0.47
C GLU A 185 -11.75 -15.21 0.71
N LYS A 186 -11.15 -16.17 0.00
CA LYS A 186 -11.49 -17.60 0.13
C LYS A 186 -11.27 -18.14 1.55
N ASP A 187 -10.27 -17.62 2.25
CA ASP A 187 -9.95 -17.97 3.64
C ASP A 187 -10.79 -17.19 4.67
N LYS A 188 -11.80 -16.44 4.19
CA LYS A 188 -12.73 -15.62 4.98
C LYS A 188 -12.11 -14.42 5.67
N THR A 189 -10.83 -14.14 5.42
CA THR A 189 -10.22 -12.86 5.80
C THR A 189 -10.62 -11.76 4.84
N PHE A 190 -10.32 -10.51 5.19
CA PHE A 190 -10.61 -9.36 4.37
C PHE A 190 -9.35 -8.79 3.70
N THR A 191 -9.56 -8.27 2.49
CA THR A 191 -8.58 -7.49 1.73
C THR A 191 -9.17 -6.14 1.35
N ARG A 192 -8.37 -5.08 1.45
CA ARG A 192 -8.75 -3.73 0.98
C ARG A 192 -7.59 -3.06 0.28
N VAL A 193 -7.90 -2.48 -0.88
CA VAL A 193 -6.96 -1.62 -1.62
C VAL A 193 -7.38 -0.17 -1.39
N THR A 194 -6.55 0.57 -0.67
CA THR A 194 -6.73 2.02 -0.49
C THR A 194 -6.02 2.77 -1.61
N ARG A 195 -6.60 3.89 -2.05
CA ARG A 195 -6.04 4.74 -3.10
C ARG A 195 -6.02 6.19 -2.66
N LEU A 196 -4.90 6.88 -2.89
CA LEU A 196 -4.79 8.32 -2.73
C LEU A 196 -4.69 8.96 -4.10
N THR A 197 -5.74 9.66 -4.50
CA THR A 197 -5.90 10.26 -5.83
C THR A 197 -5.63 11.76 -5.77
N PHE A 198 -4.79 12.27 -6.65
CA PHE A 198 -4.44 13.69 -6.73
C PHE A 198 -3.90 14.04 -8.11
N THR A 199 -3.87 15.34 -8.42
CA THR A 199 -3.15 15.86 -9.59
C THR A 199 -1.77 16.33 -9.14
N PRO A 200 -0.67 15.62 -9.50
CA PRO A 200 0.67 15.94 -9.03
C PRO A 200 1.07 17.37 -9.40
N HIS A 201 1.61 18.10 -8.41
CA HIS A 201 2.13 19.45 -8.59
C HIS A 201 3.60 19.51 -8.15
N PRO A 202 4.57 19.87 -9.03
CA PRO A 202 5.99 19.83 -8.73
C PRO A 202 6.41 20.57 -7.45
N GLU A 203 5.87 21.76 -7.20
CA GLU A 203 6.18 22.55 -6.00
C GLU A 203 5.75 21.86 -4.72
N ARG A 204 4.53 21.30 -4.75
CA ARG A 204 3.84 20.78 -3.58
C ARG A 204 4.34 19.37 -3.27
N ASP A 205 4.55 18.54 -4.28
CA ASP A 205 4.61 17.09 -4.11
C ASP A 205 5.98 16.50 -4.42
N ARG A 206 6.87 17.21 -5.15
CA ARG A 206 8.17 16.65 -5.52
C ARG A 206 9.08 16.52 -4.30
N GLY A 207 9.61 15.32 -4.12
CA GLY A 207 10.45 14.97 -2.98
C GLY A 207 9.67 14.75 -1.68
N ALA A 208 8.34 14.93 -1.68
CA ALA A 208 7.51 14.55 -0.55
C ALA A 208 7.38 13.02 -0.48
N GLU A 209 7.17 12.52 0.73
CA GLU A 209 6.88 11.12 1.01
C GLU A 209 5.42 10.97 1.43
N PHE A 210 4.78 9.89 1.00
CA PHE A 210 3.42 9.55 1.38
C PHE A 210 3.43 8.27 2.20
N ILE A 211 2.68 8.28 3.29
CA ILE A 211 2.63 7.21 4.26
C ILE A 211 1.19 6.71 4.30
N CYS A 212 1.01 5.40 4.13
CA CYS A 212 -0.24 4.74 4.44
C CYS A 212 -0.10 4.16 5.86
N ARG A 213 -0.86 4.68 6.82
CA ARG A 213 -0.91 4.22 8.22
C ARG A 213 -2.19 3.44 8.44
N VAL A 214 -2.08 2.25 8.99
CA VAL A 214 -3.20 1.34 9.22
C VAL A 214 -3.32 1.06 10.71
N THR A 215 -4.53 1.22 11.23
CA THR A 215 -4.89 0.74 12.56
C THR A 215 -5.97 -0.32 12.43
N HIS A 216 -5.89 -1.32 13.30
CA HIS A 216 -6.82 -2.43 13.34
C HIS A 216 -6.87 -2.99 14.75
N PRO A 217 -8.05 -3.41 15.25
CA PRO A 217 -8.17 -4.10 16.52
C PRO A 217 -7.65 -5.54 16.43
N THR A 218 -6.45 -5.75 15.92
CA THR A 218 -5.58 -6.91 16.23
C THR A 218 -4.16 -6.40 16.49
N LEU A 219 -3.83 -5.21 16.02
CA LEU A 219 -2.55 -4.56 16.20
C LEU A 219 -2.44 -3.87 17.56
N GLU A 220 -1.27 -3.94 18.18
CA GLU A 220 -0.94 -3.14 19.36
C GLU A 220 -0.63 -1.71 18.97
N GLU A 221 0.19 -1.55 17.93
CA GLU A 221 0.58 -0.27 17.36
C GLU A 221 0.19 -0.19 15.87
N PRO A 222 -0.04 1.01 15.32
CA PRO A 222 -0.29 1.19 13.90
C PRO A 222 0.87 0.65 13.05
N ILE A 223 0.56 0.05 11.90
CA ILE A 223 1.55 -0.35 10.89
C ILE A 223 1.56 0.65 9.74
N GLU A 224 2.71 0.80 9.09
CA GLU A 224 2.90 1.79 8.03
C GLU A 224 3.69 1.28 6.84
N LYS A 225 3.35 1.80 5.67
CA LYS A 225 4.19 1.76 4.47
C LYS A 225 4.42 3.16 3.95
N ARG A 226 5.59 3.40 3.37
CA ARG A 226 6.05 4.72 2.93
C ARG A 226 6.48 4.66 1.48
N THR A 227 6.15 5.69 0.71
CA THR A 227 6.75 5.87 -0.60
C THR A 227 8.19 6.33 -0.44
N ARG A 228 9.02 6.06 -1.45
CA ARG A 228 10.20 6.89 -1.67
C ARG A 228 9.79 8.36 -1.91
N PRO A 229 10.70 9.33 -1.78
CA PRO A 229 10.45 10.69 -2.22
C PRO A 229 9.93 10.71 -3.66
N LEU A 230 8.77 11.35 -3.86
CA LEU A 230 8.13 11.33 -5.16
C LEU A 230 8.96 12.08 -6.18
N ASP A 231 9.07 11.49 -7.37
CA ASP A 231 9.57 12.18 -8.54
C ASP A 231 8.41 12.52 -9.45
N ILE A 232 8.36 13.76 -9.92
CA ILE A 232 7.26 14.28 -10.72
C ILE A 232 7.85 14.82 -12.00
N SER A 233 7.50 14.17 -13.09
CA SER A 233 7.94 14.56 -14.41
C SER A 233 7.08 15.69 -14.96
N SER A 234 7.72 16.60 -15.70
CA SER A 234 7.06 17.76 -16.31
C SER A 234 7.30 17.74 -17.82
N ARG A 235 6.26 18.06 -18.59
CA ARG A 235 6.31 18.06 -20.06
C ARG A 235 6.99 19.33 -20.57
N PRO A 236 7.92 19.25 -21.54
CA PRO A 236 8.50 20.43 -22.15
C PRO A 236 7.44 21.28 -22.85
N VAL A 237 7.63 22.59 -22.76
CA VAL A 237 6.92 23.59 -23.56
C VAL A 237 7.92 24.15 -24.58
N MET A 238 7.53 24.17 -25.85
CA MET A 238 8.34 24.74 -26.93
C MET A 238 7.71 26.03 -27.43
N GLU A 239 8.49 27.11 -27.45
CA GLU A 239 8.13 28.35 -28.12
C GLU A 239 8.40 28.26 -29.63
N ASP A 240 7.80 29.15 -30.39
CA ASP A 240 8.07 29.25 -31.83
C ASP A 240 9.54 29.59 -32.09
N ILE A 241 10.04 29.17 -33.26
CA ILE A 241 11.43 29.43 -33.63
C ILE A 241 11.59 30.94 -33.83
N MET A 242 12.49 31.54 -33.05
CA MET A 242 12.94 32.91 -33.24
C MET A 242 13.86 32.95 -34.46
N ILE A 243 13.40 33.65 -35.49
CA ILE A 243 14.09 33.79 -36.77
C ILE A 243 14.70 35.20 -36.82
N PRO A 244 16.03 35.36 -36.76
CA PRO A 244 16.67 36.65 -36.98
C PRO A 244 16.54 37.06 -38.45
N LYS A 245 16.86 38.33 -38.75
CA LYS A 245 16.92 38.79 -40.13
C LYS A 245 17.96 37.96 -40.92
N LEU A 246 17.49 37.30 -41.97
CA LEU A 246 18.32 36.44 -42.81
C LEU A 246 18.97 37.27 -43.91
N GLU A 247 20.30 37.31 -43.91
CA GLU A 247 21.08 37.98 -44.95
C GLU A 247 22.02 36.95 -45.58
N ALA A 248 22.01 36.84 -46.92
CA ALA A 248 22.83 35.87 -47.62
C ALA A 248 24.32 36.07 -47.32
N GLY A 249 25.02 34.99 -47.00
CA GLY A 249 26.44 35.02 -46.67
C GLY A 249 26.79 35.51 -45.25
N LYS A 250 25.81 35.96 -44.44
CA LYS A 250 26.03 36.27 -43.02
C LYS A 250 25.59 35.11 -42.14
N GLU A 251 26.45 34.71 -41.21
CA GLU A 251 26.09 33.68 -40.23
C GLU A 251 24.93 34.17 -39.34
N VAL A 252 23.90 33.33 -39.19
CA VAL A 252 22.73 33.61 -38.35
C VAL A 252 22.44 32.40 -37.45
N ALA A 253 21.73 32.63 -36.35
CA ALA A 253 21.35 31.58 -35.42
C ALA A 253 19.82 31.55 -35.22
N LEU A 254 19.16 30.47 -35.67
CA LEU A 254 17.79 30.17 -35.27
C LEU A 254 17.79 29.76 -33.81
N SER A 255 16.78 30.18 -33.06
CA SER A 255 16.67 29.85 -31.63
C SER A 255 15.28 29.31 -31.30
N CYS A 256 15.21 28.19 -30.59
CA CYS A 256 13.97 27.62 -30.07
C CYS A 256 14.09 27.51 -28.55
N ASN A 257 13.23 28.23 -27.84
CA ASN A 257 13.19 28.19 -26.38
C ASN A 257 12.34 26.99 -25.93
N ILE A 258 12.89 26.23 -24.99
CA ILE A 258 12.27 25.02 -24.44
C ILE A 258 12.29 25.15 -22.92
N SER A 259 11.14 25.06 -22.26
CA SER A 259 11.02 25.31 -20.82
C SER A 259 10.10 24.29 -20.13
N GLY A 260 10.12 24.29 -18.79
CA GLY A 260 9.14 23.56 -17.98
C GLY A 260 9.31 22.04 -17.93
N TYR A 261 10.44 21.47 -18.40
CA TYR A 261 10.61 20.02 -18.43
C TYR A 261 11.37 19.46 -17.23
N PHE A 262 11.07 18.21 -16.90
CA PHE A 262 11.79 17.42 -15.92
C PHE A 262 11.52 15.93 -16.20
N PRO A 263 12.54 15.05 -16.17
CA PRO A 263 13.93 15.27 -15.75
C PRO A 263 14.84 15.85 -16.85
N ASP A 264 16.11 16.11 -16.54
CA ASP A 264 17.14 16.61 -17.49
C ASP A 264 17.61 15.51 -18.45
N SER A 265 16.69 15.02 -19.26
CA SER A 265 16.92 13.94 -20.24
C SER A 265 16.35 14.33 -21.61
N LEU A 266 16.24 15.62 -21.84
CA LEU A 266 15.71 16.18 -23.07
C LEU A 266 16.77 16.08 -24.18
N SER A 267 16.36 15.64 -25.36
CA SER A 267 17.20 15.66 -26.56
C SER A 267 16.61 16.58 -27.61
N VAL A 268 17.49 17.33 -28.27
CA VAL A 268 17.15 18.31 -29.30
C VAL A 268 17.86 17.97 -30.60
N GLN A 269 17.11 18.00 -31.70
CA GLN A 269 17.61 17.83 -33.05
C GLN A 269 17.09 18.96 -33.94
N TRP A 270 17.94 19.52 -34.79
CA TRP A 270 17.49 20.37 -35.88
C TRP A 270 17.42 19.54 -37.16
N ILE A 271 16.36 19.73 -37.93
CA ILE A 271 16.15 19.01 -39.18
C ILE A 271 15.96 20.06 -40.28
N LYS A 272 16.70 19.92 -41.36
CA LYS A 272 16.49 20.69 -42.59
C LYS A 272 15.77 19.80 -43.60
N LYS A 273 14.57 20.22 -44.02
CA LYS A 273 13.75 19.54 -45.02
C LYS A 273 13.75 20.35 -46.32
N GLN A 274 14.00 19.72 -47.46
CA GLN A 274 13.98 20.37 -48.77
C GLN A 274 12.66 20.17 -49.48
N LYS A 275 12.20 21.18 -50.22
CA LYS A 275 11.02 21.04 -51.08
C LYS A 275 11.32 20.05 -52.22
N GLY A 276 10.61 18.92 -52.25
CA GLY A 276 10.73 17.90 -53.30
C GLY A 276 11.72 16.76 -53.03
N ASN A 277 12.42 16.77 -51.89
CA ASN A 277 13.24 15.63 -51.44
C ASN A 277 12.73 15.22 -50.06
N GLU A 278 12.14 14.02 -49.95
CA GLU A 278 11.66 13.46 -48.67
C GLU A 278 12.80 13.14 -47.70
N SER A 279 14.05 13.21 -48.17
CA SER A 279 15.25 12.97 -47.37
C SER A 279 15.49 14.09 -46.35
N GLU A 280 15.14 13.84 -45.09
CA GLU A 280 15.43 14.71 -43.95
C GLU A 280 16.93 14.75 -43.65
N ILE A 281 17.54 15.95 -43.70
CA ILE A 281 18.93 16.13 -43.24
C ILE A 281 18.88 16.46 -41.75
N LYS A 282 19.26 15.49 -40.90
CA LYS A 282 19.41 15.69 -39.46
C LYS A 282 20.69 16.46 -39.18
N LEU A 283 20.56 17.65 -38.59
CA LEU A 283 21.64 18.50 -38.13
C LEU A 283 21.75 18.35 -36.60
N LEU A 284 22.90 17.83 -36.14
CA LEU A 284 23.20 17.78 -34.71
C LEU A 284 23.59 19.18 -34.23
N THR A 285 22.84 19.69 -33.27
CA THR A 285 22.98 21.05 -32.76
C THR A 285 24.29 21.25 -32.00
N TRP A 286 25.03 22.33 -32.28
CA TRP A 286 26.10 22.85 -31.42
C TRP A 286 25.59 24.10 -30.69
N GLY A 287 25.05 23.92 -29.47
CA GLY A 287 24.64 25.08 -28.65
C GLY A 287 23.42 24.91 -27.76
N TYR A 288 22.94 23.70 -27.47
CA TYR A 288 21.93 23.51 -26.43
C TYR A 288 22.56 23.78 -25.06
N LYS A 289 22.15 24.86 -24.40
CA LYS A 289 22.51 25.18 -23.02
C LYS A 289 21.26 25.03 -22.16
N GLY A 290 20.99 23.79 -21.74
CA GLY A 290 20.05 23.54 -20.65
C GLY A 290 20.56 24.20 -19.38
N ARG A 291 19.70 24.97 -18.71
CA ARG A 291 19.95 25.50 -17.38
C ARG A 291 18.87 24.96 -16.47
N TYR A 292 19.30 24.48 -15.31
CA TYR A 292 18.39 24.29 -14.20
C TYR A 292 17.96 25.67 -13.72
N SER A 293 16.74 26.08 -14.08
CA SER A 293 16.13 27.26 -13.51
C SER A 293 15.65 26.90 -12.11
N LYS A 294 16.35 27.40 -11.10
CA LYS A 294 15.79 27.62 -9.78
C LYS A 294 15.35 29.07 -9.80
N SER A 295 14.09 29.37 -10.11
CA SER A 295 13.61 30.75 -10.00
C SER A 295 13.85 31.24 -8.56
N ASP A 296 14.27 32.51 -8.42
CA ASP A 296 14.50 33.16 -7.11
C ASP A 296 13.18 33.43 -6.36
N GLU A 297 12.05 33.27 -7.04
CA GLU A 297 10.75 32.96 -6.43
C GLU A 297 10.57 31.44 -6.44
N GLU A 298 10.19 30.87 -5.30
CA GLU A 298 10.27 29.48 -4.87
C GLU A 298 9.39 28.46 -5.66
N THR A 299 9.15 28.70 -6.94
CA THR A 299 8.05 28.10 -7.71
C THR A 299 8.53 27.01 -8.69
N ASP A 300 9.27 27.32 -9.76
CA ASP A 300 9.48 26.31 -10.81
C ASP A 300 10.83 25.55 -10.72
N LYS A 301 10.83 24.39 -10.05
CA LYS A 301 11.96 23.43 -10.05
C LYS A 301 12.07 22.67 -11.38
N THR A 302 12.11 23.34 -12.52
CA THR A 302 12.15 22.70 -13.86
C THR A 302 13.38 23.12 -14.66
N PHE A 303 13.70 22.36 -15.70
CA PHE A 303 14.76 22.69 -16.64
C PHE A 303 14.23 23.56 -17.78
N SER A 304 15.06 24.48 -18.23
CA SER A 304 14.82 25.33 -19.38
C SER A 304 16.08 25.41 -20.23
N GLY A 305 15.96 25.75 -21.50
CA GLY A 305 17.10 25.79 -22.40
C GLY A 305 16.75 26.40 -23.74
N VAL A 306 17.78 26.86 -24.44
CA VAL A 306 17.64 27.40 -25.80
C VAL A 306 18.40 26.49 -26.75
N ALA A 307 17.69 25.96 -27.73
CA ALA A 307 18.25 25.22 -28.85
C ALA A 307 18.64 26.21 -29.94
N ARG A 308 19.93 26.25 -30.32
CA ARG A 308 20.43 27.20 -31.33
C ARG A 308 20.99 26.47 -32.55
N LEU A 309 20.47 26.79 -33.74
CA LEU A 309 21.04 26.33 -35.01
C LEU A 309 21.74 27.50 -35.70
N THR A 310 23.06 27.46 -35.74
CA THR A 310 23.87 28.42 -36.48
C THR A 310 24.10 27.92 -37.91
N PHE A 311 23.83 28.75 -38.90
CA PHE A 311 24.12 28.47 -40.31
C PHE A 311 24.30 29.75 -41.11
N THR A 312 24.90 29.64 -42.29
CA THR A 312 25.05 30.75 -43.24
C THR A 312 24.02 30.60 -44.36
N PRO A 313 23.00 31.48 -44.46
CA PRO A 313 21.96 31.39 -45.48
C PRO A 313 22.55 31.50 -46.88
N CYS A 314 22.19 30.56 -47.74
CA CYS A 314 22.57 30.49 -49.14
C CYS A 314 21.30 30.30 -49.99
N PRO A 315 20.83 31.32 -50.73
CA PRO A 315 19.60 31.23 -51.51
C PRO A 315 19.55 30.03 -52.46
N GLU A 316 20.68 29.66 -53.07
CA GLU A 316 20.76 28.54 -54.01
C GLU A 316 20.49 27.18 -53.34
N ARG A 317 21.03 26.98 -52.13
CA ARG A 317 20.93 25.72 -51.38
C ARG A 317 19.74 25.66 -50.43
N ASP A 318 19.26 26.82 -49.96
CA ASP A 318 18.29 26.90 -48.88
C ASP A 318 16.90 27.35 -49.38
N ARG A 319 16.73 27.64 -50.68
CA ARG A 319 15.41 27.95 -51.28
C ARG A 319 14.42 26.80 -51.09
N GLY A 320 13.27 27.12 -50.51
CA GLY A 320 12.23 26.14 -50.20
C GLY A 320 12.61 25.20 -49.05
N ALA A 321 13.72 25.44 -48.34
CA ALA A 321 14.06 24.65 -47.17
C ALA A 321 13.22 25.06 -45.96
N GLU A 322 12.74 24.06 -45.22
CA GLU A 322 12.11 24.21 -43.91
C GLU A 322 13.09 23.77 -42.82
N PHE A 323 13.10 24.49 -41.71
CA PHE A 323 13.89 24.14 -40.52
C PHE A 323 12.97 23.73 -39.39
N ILE A 324 13.25 22.58 -38.80
CA ILE A 324 12.41 21.97 -37.75
C ILE A 324 13.28 21.78 -36.52
N CYS A 325 12.87 22.36 -35.39
CA CYS A 325 13.40 22.02 -34.09
C CYS A 325 12.57 20.85 -33.55
N ARG A 326 13.21 19.70 -33.32
CA ARG A 326 12.58 18.47 -32.82
C ARG A 326 13.10 18.14 -31.43
N VAL A 327 12.18 17.85 -30.51
CA VAL A 327 12.47 17.58 -29.11
C VAL A 327 11.90 16.23 -28.70
N THR A 328 12.72 15.42 -28.03
CA THR A 328 12.28 14.17 -27.39
C THR A 328 12.53 14.24 -25.89
N HIS A 329 11.62 13.69 -25.10
CA HIS A 329 11.68 13.71 -23.63
C HIS A 329 10.84 12.53 -23.07
N PRO A 330 11.16 11.94 -21.90
CA PRO A 330 10.45 10.77 -21.37
C PRO A 330 8.94 10.94 -21.05
N THR A 331 8.46 12.18 -21.03
CA THR A 331 7.03 12.51 -20.88
C THR A 331 6.29 12.66 -22.21
N LEU A 332 6.99 12.51 -23.33
CA LEU A 332 6.44 12.60 -24.67
C LEU A 332 6.30 11.19 -25.25
N GLU A 333 5.10 10.84 -25.70
CA GLU A 333 4.86 9.63 -26.50
C GLU A 333 5.43 9.81 -27.91
N GLU A 334 5.23 11.01 -28.48
CA GLU A 334 5.75 11.41 -29.79
C GLU A 334 6.62 12.68 -29.69
N PRO A 335 7.66 12.83 -30.54
CA PRO A 335 8.51 14.02 -30.53
C PRO A 335 7.72 15.32 -30.74
N MET A 336 8.07 16.37 -29.99
CA MET A 336 7.51 17.70 -30.20
C MET A 336 8.32 18.45 -31.25
N GLU A 337 7.64 19.21 -32.11
CA GLU A 337 8.29 19.91 -33.21
C GLU A 337 7.80 21.34 -33.36
N LYS A 338 8.73 22.26 -33.65
CA LYS A 338 8.46 23.62 -34.09
C LYS A 338 9.13 23.87 -35.42
N ARG A 339 8.46 24.63 -36.28
CA ARG A 339 8.81 24.74 -37.70
C ARG A 339 8.98 26.19 -38.10
N MET A 340 10.02 26.43 -38.88
CA MET A 340 10.21 27.62 -39.69
C MET A 340 9.75 27.28 -41.11
N GLY A 341 8.82 28.06 -41.65
CA GLY A 341 8.29 27.88 -43.00
C GLY A 341 9.36 27.99 -44.10
N PRO A 342 9.02 27.64 -45.35
CA PRO A 342 9.97 27.55 -46.43
C PRO A 342 10.61 28.91 -46.76
N LEU A 343 11.92 28.92 -46.95
CA LEU A 343 12.66 30.12 -47.35
C LEU A 343 12.36 30.52 -48.80
N GLY A 344 12.04 31.81 -49.02
CA GLY A 344 11.90 32.40 -50.36
C GLY A 344 10.61 32.04 -51.09
N GLY A 345 9.50 31.97 -50.35
CA GLY A 345 8.13 31.91 -50.88
C GLY A 345 7.68 33.19 -51.55
#